data_AF-A0A7Y7DMS4-F1
#
_entry.id   AF-A0A7Y7DMS4-F1
#
_cell.length_a   1.000
_cell.length_b   1.000
_cell.length_c   1.000
_cell.angle_alpha   90.00
_cell.angle_beta   90.00
_cell.angle_gamma   90.00
#
_symmetry.space_group_name_H-M   'P 1'
#
loop_
_entity.id
_entity.type
_entity.pdbx_description
1 polymer ?
#
loop_
_entity_poly.entity_id
_entity_poly.type
_entity_poly.pdbx_seq_one_letter_code
_entity_poly.pdbx_strand_id
1 'polypeptide(L)' 'VNVARGPLIDEAALIAALQSGHVHSAALDVFEVEPLPADSPLRDMDRCIFGSHNGSNTVDAVIRASHEAITKLAGFLA' A
#
# COMPACT_ATOMS: atom_id res chain seq x y z
N VAL A 1 -3.53 6.73 -8.12
CA VAL A 1 -4.00 6.11 -6.86
C VAL A 1 -3.58 4.65 -6.88
N ASN A 2 -2.89 4.17 -5.84
CA ASN A 2 -2.52 2.75 -5.73
C ASN A 2 -2.84 2.23 -4.33
N VAL A 3 -3.76 1.26 -4.27
CA VAL A 3 -4.15 0.52 -3.06
C VAL A 3 -4.01 -1.00 -3.28
N ALA A 4 -3.27 -1.39 -4.32
CA ALA A 4 -3.08 -2.78 -4.71
C ALA A 4 -1.74 -3.30 -4.19
N ARG A 5 -0.65 -3.15 -4.95
CA ARG A 5 0.71 -3.51 -4.54
C ARG A 5 1.70 -2.47 -5.06
N GLY A 6 2.76 -2.20 -4.30
CA GLY A 6 3.80 -1.24 -4.68
C GLY A 6 4.40 -1.51 -6.07
N PRO A 7 4.96 -2.72 -6.32
CA PRO A 7 5.64 -3.03 -7.58
C PRO A 7 4.77 -3.02 -8.86
N LEU A 8 3.47 -2.68 -8.78
CA LEU A 8 2.65 -2.42 -9.96
C LEU A 8 2.98 -1.08 -10.63
N ILE A 9 3.61 -0.17 -9.88
CA ILE A 9 4.09 1.11 -10.36
C ILE A 9 5.60 1.13 -10.17
N ASP A 10 6.34 1.51 -11.20
CA ASP A 10 7.75 1.87 -11.06
C ASP A 10 7.85 3.13 -10.20
N GLU A 11 8.30 2.97 -8.95
CA GLU A 11 8.30 4.04 -7.96
C GLU A 11 9.24 5.18 -8.35
N ALA A 12 10.39 4.87 -8.97
CA ALA A 12 11.34 5.86 -9.45
C ALA A 12 10.76 6.70 -10.60
N ALA A 13 10.04 6.05 -11.53
CA ALA A 13 9.34 6.75 -12.61
C ALA A 13 8.20 7.63 -12.07
N LEU A 14 7.45 7.16 -11.06
CA LEU A 14 6.42 7.95 -10.40
C LEU A 14 7.01 9.21 -9.73
N ILE A 15 8.11 9.05 -9.00
CA ILE A 15 8.84 10.16 -8.37
C ILE A 15 9.22 11.21 -9.42
N ALA A 16 9.84 10.79 -10.53
CA ALA A 16 10.22 11.69 -11.61
C ALA A 16 9.00 12.38 -12.27
N ALA A 17 7.90 11.65 -12.44
CA ALA A 17 6.67 12.18 -13.00
C ALA A 17 5.99 13.22 -12.09
N LEU A 18 6.05 13.03 -10.77
CA LEU A 18 5.55 13.97 -9.77
C LEU A 18 6.41 15.23 -9.68
N GLN A 19 7.74 15.08 -9.74
CA GLN A 19 8.70 16.18 -9.74
C GLN A 19 8.58 17.06 -10.99
N SER A 20 8.43 16.43 -12.16
CA SER A 20 8.23 17.14 -13.43
C SER A 20 6.82 17.74 -13.60
N GLY A 21 5.87 17.33 -12.76
CA GLY A 21 4.46 17.73 -12.86
C GLY A 21 3.68 17.01 -13.95
N HIS A 22 4.27 16.03 -14.63
CA HIS A 22 3.56 15.15 -15.57
C HIS A 22 2.43 14.40 -14.87
N VAL A 23 2.69 13.92 -13.65
CA VAL A 23 1.67 13.46 -12.71
C VAL A 23 1.43 14.59 -11.71
N HIS A 24 0.20 15.10 -11.66
CA HIS A 24 -0.15 16.17 -10.74
C HIS A 24 -0.04 15.72 -9.28
N SER A 25 -0.63 14.58 -8.92
CA SER A 25 -0.68 14.06 -7.56
C SER A 25 -0.79 12.54 -7.51
N ALA A 26 -0.42 11.95 -6.38
CA ALA A 26 -0.55 10.53 -6.10
C ALA A 26 -1.24 10.28 -4.75
N ALA A 27 -1.90 9.14 -4.63
CA ALA A 27 -2.39 8.62 -3.36
C ALA A 27 -2.02 7.14 -3.29
N LEU A 28 -1.24 6.77 -2.28
CA LEU A 28 -0.57 5.47 -2.19
C LEU A 28 -0.80 4.87 -0.81
N ASP A 29 -1.39 3.68 -0.73
CA ASP A 29 -1.44 2.87 0.50
C ASP A 29 -0.34 1.80 0.53
N VAL A 30 0.35 1.59 -0.59
CA VAL A 30 1.35 0.54 -0.82
C VAL A 30 2.58 1.10 -1.52
N PHE A 31 3.74 0.50 -1.26
CA PHE A 31 5.06 0.98 -1.72
C PHE A 31 5.92 -0.19 -2.19
N GLU A 32 6.95 0.05 -3.01
CA GLU A 32 7.83 -1.05 -3.44
C GLU A 32 8.58 -1.70 -2.26
N VAL A 33 8.99 -0.87 -1.29
CA VAL A 33 9.56 -1.30 -0.01
C VAL A 33 8.65 -0.83 1.11
N GLU A 34 8.28 -1.77 1.99
CA GLU A 34 7.38 -1.49 3.11
C GLU A 34 8.01 -1.89 4.46
N PRO A 35 7.93 -1.02 5.48
CA PRO A 35 7.35 0.33 5.46
C PRO A 35 8.11 1.30 4.55
N LEU A 36 7.44 2.36 4.06
CA LEU A 36 8.07 3.38 3.22
C LEU A 36 9.35 3.91 3.89
N PRO A 37 10.54 3.73 3.26
CA PRO A 37 11.82 4.15 3.82
C PRO A 37 11.82 5.62 4.28
N ALA A 38 12.54 5.90 5.35
CA ALA A 38 12.57 7.23 5.97
C ALA A 38 13.18 8.30 5.05
N ASP A 39 14.06 7.88 4.15
CA ASP A 39 14.77 8.67 3.15
C ASP A 39 14.09 8.65 1.77
N SER A 40 12.89 8.07 1.65
CA SER A 40 12.16 8.06 0.37
C SER A 40 11.76 9.49 -0.04
N PRO A 41 12.07 9.94 -1.28
CA PRO A 41 11.67 11.26 -1.78
C PRO A 41 10.15 11.49 -1.77
N LEU A 42 9.35 10.42 -1.83
CA LEU A 42 7.90 10.52 -1.77
C LEU A 42 7.42 11.25 -0.50
N ARG A 43 8.12 11.05 0.63
CA ARG A 43 7.73 11.64 1.93
C ARG A 43 7.71 13.16 1.93
N ASP A 44 8.51 13.80 1.08
CA ASP A 44 8.62 15.26 0.98
C ASP A 44 7.71 15.85 -0.13
N MET A 45 6.92 15.01 -0.81
CA MET A 45 6.05 15.48 -1.89
C MET A 45 4.67 15.88 -1.37
N ASP A 46 4.41 17.20 -1.26
CA ASP A 46 3.13 17.76 -0.81
C ASP A 46 1.90 17.26 -1.59
N ARG A 47 2.10 16.81 -2.83
CA ARG A 47 1.05 16.28 -3.71
C ARG A 47 0.88 14.75 -3.62
N CYS A 48 1.44 14.13 -2.60
CA CYS A 48 1.26 12.73 -2.28
C CYS A 48 0.48 12.53 -0.98
N ILE A 49 -0.55 11.69 -1.04
CA ILE A 49 -1.30 11.25 0.14
C ILE A 49 -0.91 9.80 0.45
N PHE A 50 -0.56 9.52 1.70
CA PHE A 50 -0.10 8.20 2.12
C PHE A 50 -1.11 7.49 3.03
N GLY A 51 -1.28 6.20 2.78
CA GLY A 51 -1.77 5.22 3.74
C GLY A 51 -0.60 4.43 4.36
N SER A 52 -0.91 3.52 5.28
CA SER A 52 0.07 2.71 6.01
C SER A 52 -0.06 1.21 5.69
N HIS A 53 -0.48 0.89 4.46
CA HIS A 53 -0.91 -0.44 4.03
C HIS A 53 -2.03 -1.01 4.92
N ASN A 54 -3.01 -0.16 5.22
CA ASN A 54 -4.12 -0.48 6.11
C ASN A 54 -5.49 -0.29 5.43
N GLY A 55 -5.53 -0.03 4.12
CA GLY A 55 -6.79 0.16 3.38
C GLY A 55 -7.75 -1.02 3.47
N SER A 56 -7.25 -2.22 3.75
CA SER A 56 -8.07 -3.43 3.96
C SER A 56 -8.35 -3.77 5.44
N ASN A 57 -7.75 -3.07 6.40
CA ASN A 57 -7.76 -3.43 7.82
C ASN A 57 -8.90 -2.78 8.62
N THR A 58 -10.12 -2.75 8.06
CA THR A 58 -11.30 -2.42 8.88
C THR A 58 -11.55 -3.52 9.91
N VAL A 59 -12.20 -3.18 11.04
CA VAL A 59 -12.54 -4.16 12.09
C VAL A 59 -13.24 -5.39 11.51
N ASP A 60 -14.25 -5.17 10.66
CA ASP A 60 -15.00 -6.26 10.03
C ASP A 60 -14.15 -7.11 9.09
N ALA A 61 -13.23 -6.49 8.33
CA ALA A 61 -12.36 -7.19 7.39
C ALA A 61 -11.34 -8.07 8.13
N VAL A 62 -10.74 -7.56 9.21
CA VAL A 62 -9.82 -8.32 10.06
C VAL A 62 -10.52 -9.53 10.70
N ILE A 63 -11.75 -9.36 11.20
CA ILE A 63 -12.55 -10.47 11.75
C ILE A 63 -12.82 -11.53 10.67
N ARG A 64 -13.27 -11.13 9.47
CA ARG A 64 -13.51 -12.06 8.36
C ARG A 64 -12.25 -12.82 7.96
N ALA A 65 -11.12 -12.13 7.80
CA ALA A 65 -9.85 -12.76 7.45
C ALA A 65 -9.40 -13.77 8.51
N SER A 66 -9.59 -13.44 9.79
CA SER A 66 -9.25 -14.32 10.93
C SER A 66 -10.12 -15.59 10.94
N HIS A 67 -11.43 -15.47 10.74
CA HIS A 67 -12.33 -16.62 10.66
C HIS A 67 -11.98 -17.56 9.49
N GLU A 68 -11.68 -16.99 8.32
CA GLU A 68 -11.27 -17.77 7.15
C GLU A 68 -9.95 -18.53 7.39
N ALA A 69 -8.98 -17.88 8.04
CA ALA A 69 -7.71 -18.53 8.41
C ALA A 69 -7.93 -19.69 9.40
N ILE A 70 -8.75 -19.48 10.45
CA ILE A 70 -9.10 -20.53 11.43
C ILE A 70 -9.80 -21.71 10.74
N THR A 71 -10.73 -21.42 9.83
CA THR A 71 -11.48 -22.46 9.09
C THR A 71 -10.54 -23.33 8.25
N LYS A 72 -9.58 -22.72 7.55
CA LYS A 72 -8.56 -23.44 6.77
C LYS A 72 -7.64 -24.28 7.65
N LEU A 73 -7.22 -23.75 8.80
CA LEU A 73 -6.39 -24.48 9.76
C LEU A 73 -7.12 -25.69 10.33
N ALA A 74 -8.38 -25.52 10.75
CA ALA A 74 -9.20 -26.62 11.25
C ALA A 74 -9.40 -27.71 10.18
N GLY A 75 -9.66 -27.31 8.92
CA GLY A 75 -9.79 -28.25 7.80
C GLY A 75 -8.51 -29.01 7.44
N PHE A 76 -7.32 -28.44 7.72
CA PHE A 76 -6.04 -29.13 7.53
C PHE A 76 -5.72 -30.14 8.65
N LEU A 77 -6.23 -29.91 9.86
CA LEU A 77 -5.93 -30.72 11.04
C LEU A 77 -6.89 -31.92 11.25
N ALA A 78 -8.01 -31.96 10.53
CA ALA A 78 -9.00 -33.04 10.55
C ALA A 78 -8.65 -34.16 9.55
#